data_AF-A0A319C5G1-F1
#
_entry.id   AF-A0A319C5G1-F1
#
_cell.length_a   1.000
_cell.length_b   1.000
_cell.length_c   1.000
_cell.angle_alpha   90.00
_cell.angle_beta   90.00
_cell.angle_gamma   90.00
#
_symmetry.space_group_name_H-M   'P 1'
#
loop_
_entity.id
_entity.type
_entity.pdbx_description
1 polymer ?
#
loop_
_entity_poly.entity_id
_entity_poly.type
_entity_poly.pdbx_seq_one_letter_code
_entity_poly.pdbx_strand_id
1 'polypeptide(L)'
;MICGVHSLAAPGLAIIFLGIPSLQRLRLRIGVSLYDSGFLGLYPVREYVSTDLASPKLEQVARDPRCSNDLVFLSTRGDAVEQPGPMIFDAQGELVWKLPPTSERLDNFQVQKYRGETFLTYWHGVGENGHGRGSWIMMDSTYTPRIEVRAVGMAEGDMHEFRITPNNTALVIVYTTEPADLSDLGGPQHGYIHDCLFQEIDIATRELLFEWRMSEHVPLTSSYEALLGNGWSPAHPYDVFHMNSVDKDEAGNYLVSARHTHSITSINGRTGAVLWTLGGALNEFADASNGSATDFAWQHHARWQDSQTITLLDNGAKWFFDEPTASRGLVLDLDVPNRIATVKATYQTPVEQPTGALSQGSMQLLPDTGNVFIGWGHCAAFTEFAPDGEVLCDTHFGAGNWFQLGQVMSYRITRGRWVGRPRTRPDAVVRGSSVYVSWNGATEVARWRVQRWDGQKMGQQMAFTAEQTVPRDGFETEIPLSDEGGTTVYFRVAALDAQGQVLGVSQVMGQQSQGWGERSQRRGYKPLSLEMSPRYSTDESEAALG
;
A
#
# COMPACT_ATOMS: atom_id res chain seq x y z
N MET A 1 -54.34 23.04 -58.46
CA MET A 1 -53.40 22.91 -59.59
C MET A 1 -52.04 23.36 -59.11
N ILE A 2 -51.02 22.48 -59.21
CA ILE A 2 -49.58 22.77 -59.29
C ILE A 2 -48.95 23.30 -57.98
N CYS A 3 -47.84 22.81 -57.43
CA CYS A 3 -46.99 21.63 -57.60
C CYS A 3 -46.14 21.58 -56.31
N GLY A 4 -45.84 20.40 -55.80
CA GLY A 4 -44.78 20.21 -54.80
C GLY A 4 -43.50 19.72 -55.47
N VAL A 5 -42.33 20.14 -54.97
CA VAL A 5 -41.06 19.38 -54.99
C VAL A 5 -40.18 19.80 -53.78
N HIS A 6 -39.85 18.79 -52.98
CA HIS A 6 -38.73 18.52 -52.05
C HIS A 6 -37.85 19.62 -51.42
N SER A 7 -37.64 19.50 -50.11
CA SER A 7 -36.31 19.18 -49.56
C SER A 7 -36.39 18.48 -48.20
N LEU A 8 -35.70 17.35 -48.10
CA LEU A 8 -35.43 16.60 -46.88
C LEU A 8 -34.51 17.44 -45.97
N ALA A 9 -34.95 17.71 -44.74
CA ALA A 9 -34.07 18.18 -43.68
C ALA A 9 -33.83 17.01 -42.72
N ALA A 10 -32.59 16.51 -42.70
CA ALA A 10 -32.13 15.57 -41.69
C ALA A 10 -32.03 16.30 -40.33
N PRO A 11 -32.51 15.74 -39.22
CA PRO A 11 -32.14 16.24 -37.91
C PRO A 11 -30.71 15.79 -37.63
N GLY A 12 -29.78 16.74 -37.65
CA GLY A 12 -28.41 16.52 -37.21
C GLY A 12 -28.41 16.07 -35.75
N LEU A 13 -27.72 14.95 -35.48
CA LEU A 13 -27.34 14.55 -34.14
C LEU A 13 -26.50 15.67 -33.50
N ALA A 14 -27.10 16.40 -32.56
CA ALA A 14 -26.34 17.13 -31.55
C ALA A 14 -25.83 16.11 -30.52
N ILE A 15 -24.71 15.43 -30.84
CA ILE A 15 -23.90 14.78 -29.79
C ILE A 15 -23.22 15.91 -29.06
N ILE A 16 -23.77 16.27 -27.90
CA ILE A 16 -23.19 17.23 -26.98
C ILE A 16 -21.86 16.64 -26.47
N PHE A 17 -20.76 17.28 -26.86
CA PHE A 17 -19.39 17.04 -26.45
C PHE A 17 -19.16 17.36 -24.95
N LEU A 18 -19.77 16.60 -24.04
CA LEU A 18 -19.48 16.73 -22.61
C LEU A 18 -18.23 15.96 -22.15
N GLY A 19 -17.59 15.17 -23.04
CA GLY A 19 -16.40 14.37 -22.71
C GLY A 19 -15.03 14.94 -23.11
N ILE A 20 -14.97 16.06 -23.85
CA ILE A 20 -13.67 16.60 -24.35
C ILE A 20 -12.78 17.19 -23.23
N PRO A 21 -13.29 17.97 -22.25
CA PRO A 21 -12.42 18.65 -21.29
C PRO A 21 -11.64 17.68 -20.39
N SER A 22 -12.26 16.56 -20.01
CA SER A 22 -11.66 15.56 -19.11
C SER A 22 -10.56 14.74 -19.81
N LEU A 23 -10.73 14.43 -21.09
CA LEU A 23 -9.72 13.72 -21.88
C LEU A 23 -8.47 14.56 -22.15
N GLN A 24 -8.58 15.89 -22.22
CA GLN A 24 -7.44 16.80 -22.41
C GLN A 24 -6.48 16.84 -21.21
N ARG A 25 -6.94 16.41 -20.02
CA ARG A 25 -6.13 16.38 -18.81
C ARG A 25 -5.48 15.03 -18.55
N LEU A 26 -5.90 13.98 -19.27
CA LEU A 26 -5.16 12.71 -19.32
C LEU A 26 -3.84 12.94 -20.06
N ARG A 27 -2.75 12.96 -19.31
CA ARG A 27 -1.40 13.08 -19.85
C ARG A 27 -0.86 11.71 -20.25
N LEU A 28 -1.45 11.14 -21.32
CA LEU A 28 -0.99 9.89 -21.88
C LEU A 28 0.38 10.08 -22.54
N ARG A 29 1.37 9.32 -22.07
CA ARG A 29 2.69 9.27 -22.70
C ARG A 29 2.62 8.41 -23.97
N ILE A 30 3.20 8.92 -25.06
CA ILE A 30 3.34 8.22 -26.34
C ILE A 30 4.68 7.47 -26.34
N GLY A 31 4.74 6.27 -26.93
CA GLY A 31 5.97 5.47 -27.03
C GLY A 31 6.33 4.69 -25.76
N VAL A 32 5.38 4.54 -24.83
CA VAL A 32 5.54 3.71 -23.64
C VAL A 32 5.36 2.22 -23.94
N SER A 33 5.76 1.37 -23.00
CA SER A 33 5.60 -0.09 -23.09
C SER A 33 4.13 -0.52 -23.22
N LEU A 34 3.87 -1.75 -23.69
CA LEU A 34 2.52 -2.34 -23.68
C LEU A 34 1.95 -2.46 -22.26
N TYR A 35 2.83 -2.58 -21.27
CA TYR A 35 2.48 -2.57 -19.87
C TYR A 35 1.93 -1.19 -19.48
N ASP A 36 2.72 -0.14 -19.71
CA ASP A 36 2.37 1.25 -19.38
C ASP A 36 1.14 1.78 -20.12
N SER A 37 0.93 1.34 -21.36
CA SER A 37 -0.24 1.73 -22.13
C SER A 37 -1.53 1.12 -21.60
N GLY A 38 -1.45 0.12 -20.70
CA GLY A 38 -2.59 -0.66 -20.21
C GLY A 38 -3.06 -1.75 -21.18
N PHE A 39 -2.28 -2.09 -22.21
CA PHE A 39 -2.64 -3.15 -23.16
C PHE A 39 -2.69 -4.52 -22.48
N LEU A 40 -1.86 -4.73 -21.46
CA LEU A 40 -1.86 -5.93 -20.62
C LEU A 40 -2.88 -5.88 -19.46
N GLY A 41 -3.77 -4.88 -19.46
CA GLY A 41 -4.64 -4.53 -18.32
C GLY A 41 -4.04 -3.43 -17.44
N LEU A 42 -4.87 -2.85 -16.58
CA LEU A 42 -4.44 -1.80 -15.63
C LEU A 42 -3.61 -2.36 -14.48
N TYR A 43 -3.81 -3.64 -14.16
CA TYR A 43 -3.09 -4.40 -13.13
C TYR A 43 -2.60 -5.72 -13.71
N PRO A 44 -1.52 -5.73 -14.51
CA PRO A 44 -0.99 -6.97 -15.08
C PRO A 44 -0.54 -7.93 -13.97
N VAL A 45 -0.95 -9.20 -14.06
CA VAL A 45 -0.77 -10.19 -12.99
C VAL A 45 0.21 -11.28 -13.43
N ARG A 46 1.01 -11.78 -12.49
CA ARG A 46 1.76 -13.04 -12.58
C ARG A 46 1.01 -14.14 -11.82
N GLU A 47 0.67 -15.20 -12.54
CA GLU A 47 0.10 -16.43 -11.99
C GLU A 47 1.22 -17.46 -11.75
N TYR A 48 0.96 -18.40 -10.84
CA TYR A 48 1.89 -19.47 -10.48
C TYR A 48 1.25 -20.84 -10.72
N VAL A 49 2.04 -21.85 -11.04
CA VAL A 49 1.53 -23.21 -11.32
C VAL A 49 1.32 -24.02 -10.04
N SER A 50 2.18 -23.82 -9.05
CA SER A 50 2.20 -24.55 -7.79
C SER A 50 1.14 -24.11 -6.79
N THR A 51 0.57 -22.91 -6.94
CA THR A 51 -0.37 -22.30 -5.99
C THR A 51 -1.40 -21.42 -6.70
N ASP A 52 -2.57 -21.22 -6.08
CA ASP A 52 -3.65 -20.37 -6.60
C ASP A 52 -3.42 -18.86 -6.31
N LEU A 53 -2.28 -18.52 -5.69
CA LEU A 53 -1.89 -17.13 -5.48
C LEU A 53 -1.57 -16.45 -6.82
N ALA A 54 -1.77 -15.15 -6.85
CA ALA A 54 -1.34 -14.30 -7.95
C ALA A 54 -0.76 -12.99 -7.41
N SER A 55 0.21 -12.41 -8.10
CA SER A 55 0.84 -11.15 -7.71
C SER A 55 0.84 -10.17 -8.88
N PRO A 56 0.94 -8.85 -8.65
CA PRO A 56 1.21 -7.93 -9.74
C PRO A 56 2.54 -8.31 -10.40
N LYS A 57 2.56 -8.29 -11.73
CA LYS A 57 3.81 -8.33 -12.47
C LYS A 57 4.44 -6.94 -12.36
N LEU A 58 5.48 -6.80 -11.54
CA LEU A 58 6.18 -5.52 -11.42
C LEU A 58 6.93 -5.16 -12.72
N GLU A 59 6.88 -3.89 -13.10
CA GLU A 59 7.68 -3.31 -14.17
C GLU A 59 8.79 -2.46 -13.53
N GLN A 60 10.05 -2.85 -13.76
CA GLN A 60 11.24 -2.13 -13.28
C GLN A 60 11.79 -1.29 -14.41
N VAL A 61 11.53 0.01 -14.37
CA VAL A 61 11.95 0.97 -15.39
C VAL A 61 13.45 1.28 -15.26
N ALA A 62 13.92 1.43 -14.02
CA ALA A 62 15.32 1.68 -13.69
C ALA A 62 15.79 0.74 -12.58
N ARG A 63 17.07 0.36 -12.65
CA ARG A 63 17.72 -0.45 -11.62
C ARG A 63 19.22 -0.19 -11.56
N ASP A 64 19.70 0.14 -10.36
CA ASP A 64 21.12 0.35 -10.05
C ASP A 64 21.59 -0.61 -8.95
N PRO A 65 22.83 -1.15 -9.01
CA PRO A 65 23.39 -1.96 -7.93
C PRO A 65 23.45 -1.29 -6.55
N ARG A 66 23.37 0.04 -6.47
CA ARG A 66 23.31 0.84 -5.24
C ARG A 66 21.96 0.76 -4.53
N CYS A 67 20.91 0.25 -5.17
CA CYS A 67 19.61 0.08 -4.52
C CYS A 67 19.68 -0.95 -3.38
N SER A 68 18.85 -0.74 -2.36
CA SER A 68 18.75 -1.68 -1.25
C SER A 68 18.25 -3.06 -1.70
N ASN A 69 18.84 -4.10 -1.11
CA ASN A 69 18.38 -5.48 -1.22
C ASN A 69 17.32 -5.84 -0.17
N ASP A 70 16.91 -4.89 0.68
CA ASP A 70 15.82 -5.11 1.63
C ASP A 70 14.51 -5.40 0.89
N LEU A 71 13.59 -6.09 1.57
CA LEU A 71 12.30 -6.45 1.01
C LEU A 71 11.38 -5.22 0.90
N VAL A 72 10.46 -5.25 -0.05
CA VAL A 72 9.44 -4.22 -0.27
C VAL A 72 8.11 -4.72 0.28
N PHE A 73 7.47 -3.91 1.13
CA PHE A 73 6.18 -4.20 1.77
C PHE A 73 5.13 -3.24 1.23
N LEU A 74 4.03 -3.79 0.71
CA LEU A 74 2.90 -3.04 0.19
C LEU A 74 1.59 -3.80 0.38
N SER A 75 0.46 -3.10 0.35
CA SER A 75 -0.87 -3.71 0.28
C SER A 75 -1.59 -3.18 -0.95
N THR A 76 -1.84 -4.04 -1.95
CA THR A 76 -2.50 -3.57 -3.18
C THR A 76 -4.00 -3.46 -2.99
N ARG A 77 -4.60 -2.43 -3.59
CA ARG A 77 -6.05 -2.21 -3.65
C ARG A 77 -6.42 -1.40 -4.90
N GLY A 78 -7.73 -1.23 -5.10
CA GLY A 78 -8.31 -0.51 -6.23
C GLY A 78 -9.21 -1.43 -7.07
N ASP A 79 -10.09 -0.84 -7.87
CA ASP A 79 -11.13 -1.56 -8.61
C ASP A 79 -10.58 -2.54 -9.65
N ALA A 80 -9.37 -2.29 -10.16
CA ALA A 80 -8.70 -3.19 -11.09
C ALA A 80 -7.92 -4.31 -10.41
N VAL A 81 -7.86 -4.35 -9.08
CA VAL A 81 -7.10 -5.34 -8.30
C VAL A 81 -8.01 -6.49 -7.86
N GLU A 82 -7.92 -7.64 -8.55
CA GLU A 82 -8.78 -8.80 -8.27
C GLU A 82 -8.52 -9.46 -6.91
N GLN A 83 -7.25 -9.47 -6.48
CA GLN A 83 -6.81 -10.12 -5.25
C GLN A 83 -6.03 -9.11 -4.39
N PRO A 84 -6.72 -8.14 -3.75
CA PRO A 84 -6.09 -7.10 -2.96
C PRO A 84 -5.48 -7.68 -1.68
N GLY A 85 -4.53 -6.94 -1.11
CA GLY A 85 -4.00 -7.19 0.22
C GLY A 85 -2.48 -7.17 0.32
N PRO A 86 -1.95 -7.48 1.53
CA PRO A 86 -0.55 -7.43 1.86
C PRO A 86 0.33 -8.36 1.02
N MET A 87 1.43 -7.82 0.52
CA MET A 87 2.45 -8.54 -0.24
C MET A 87 3.85 -8.08 0.13
N ILE A 88 4.79 -9.02 0.06
CA ILE A 88 6.23 -8.80 0.20
C ILE A 88 6.88 -9.16 -1.13
N PHE A 89 7.68 -8.26 -1.67
CA PHE A 89 8.55 -8.51 -2.82
C PHE A 89 10.01 -8.43 -2.42
N ASP A 90 10.86 -9.17 -3.11
CA ASP A 90 12.31 -8.95 -3.03
C ASP A 90 12.75 -7.79 -3.93
N ALA A 91 14.03 -7.43 -3.84
CA ALA A 91 14.61 -6.37 -4.67
C ALA A 91 14.64 -6.72 -6.17
N GLN A 92 14.36 -7.97 -6.55
CA GLN A 92 14.23 -8.43 -7.93
C GLN A 92 12.79 -8.33 -8.44
N GLY A 93 11.84 -7.98 -7.58
CA GLY A 93 10.43 -7.91 -7.91
C GLY A 93 9.75 -9.27 -7.94
N GLU A 94 10.38 -10.29 -7.35
CA GLU A 94 9.77 -11.59 -7.16
C GLU A 94 8.94 -11.60 -5.88
N LEU A 95 7.81 -12.30 -5.93
CA LEU A 95 6.98 -12.47 -4.75
C LEU A 95 7.77 -13.23 -3.67
N VAL A 96 7.69 -12.76 -2.43
CA VAL A 96 8.19 -13.47 -1.26
C VAL A 96 7.03 -14.01 -0.45
N TRP A 97 6.01 -13.17 -0.24
CA TRP A 97 4.82 -13.54 0.50
C TRP A 97 3.60 -12.76 0.03
N LYS A 98 2.45 -13.39 0.08
CA LYS A 98 1.14 -12.74 -0.05
C LYS A 98 0.19 -13.27 1.00
N LEU A 99 -0.57 -12.39 1.63
CA LEU A 99 -1.74 -12.80 2.39
C LEU A 99 -2.85 -13.22 1.41
N PRO A 100 -3.43 -14.42 1.54
CA PRO A 100 -4.57 -14.82 0.71
C PRO A 100 -5.71 -13.78 0.80
N PRO A 101 -6.47 -13.55 -0.28
CA PRO A 101 -7.51 -12.53 -0.32
C PRO A 101 -8.54 -12.68 0.80
N THR A 102 -8.91 -11.55 1.40
CA THR A 102 -9.95 -11.45 2.42
C THR A 102 -11.11 -10.59 1.94
N SER A 103 -12.27 -10.69 2.59
CA SER A 103 -13.39 -9.78 2.34
C SER A 103 -13.17 -8.39 2.94
N GLU A 104 -12.28 -8.27 3.92
CA GLU A 104 -11.93 -7.01 4.57
C GLU A 104 -10.87 -6.24 3.78
N ARG A 105 -10.90 -4.92 3.91
CA ARG A 105 -9.85 -4.04 3.39
C ARG A 105 -8.63 -4.15 4.29
N LEU A 106 -7.45 -4.22 3.67
CA LEU A 106 -6.17 -4.39 4.36
C LEU A 106 -5.21 -3.28 3.94
N ASP A 107 -4.70 -2.52 4.89
CA ASP A 107 -3.82 -1.37 4.65
C ASP A 107 -2.70 -1.30 5.71
N ASN A 108 -1.86 -0.26 5.65
CA ASN A 108 -0.79 -0.03 6.62
C ASN A 108 0.17 -1.24 6.82
N PHE A 109 0.45 -1.96 5.74
CA PHE A 109 1.31 -3.14 5.79
C PHE A 109 2.79 -2.76 5.86
N GLN A 110 3.45 -3.12 6.95
CA GLN A 110 4.86 -2.80 7.17
C GLN A 110 5.50 -3.74 8.21
N VAL A 111 6.82 -3.66 8.34
CA VAL A 111 7.58 -4.36 9.38
C VAL A 111 7.87 -3.42 10.56
N GLN A 112 7.62 -3.88 11.79
CA GLN A 112 7.85 -3.10 13.01
C GLN A 112 8.48 -3.95 14.11
N LYS A 113 9.15 -3.30 15.07
CA LYS A 113 9.73 -3.97 16.24
C LYS A 113 8.87 -3.77 17.48
N TYR A 114 8.68 -4.83 18.24
CA TYR A 114 8.00 -4.82 19.53
C TYR A 114 8.73 -5.75 20.50
N ARG A 115 9.19 -5.20 21.63
CA ARG A 115 9.95 -5.92 22.68
C ARG A 115 11.16 -6.69 22.15
N GLY A 116 11.84 -6.10 21.16
CA GLY A 116 13.02 -6.70 20.51
C GLY A 116 12.71 -7.72 19.42
N GLU A 117 11.46 -8.15 19.28
CA GLU A 117 11.00 -9.03 18.21
C GLU A 117 10.48 -8.22 17.02
N THR A 118 10.58 -8.81 15.82
CA THR A 118 10.11 -8.19 14.57
C THR A 118 8.76 -8.79 14.19
N PHE A 119 7.81 -7.93 13.86
CA PHE A 119 6.46 -8.29 13.45
C PHE A 119 6.14 -7.70 12.08
N LEU A 120 5.35 -8.43 11.30
CA LEU A 120 4.56 -7.83 10.23
C LEU A 120 3.31 -7.23 10.84
N THR A 121 2.97 -6.02 10.45
CA THR A 121 1.78 -5.32 10.94
C THR A 121 0.92 -4.89 9.78
N TYR A 122 -0.40 -5.02 9.89
CA TYR A 122 -1.36 -4.46 8.94
C TYR A 122 -2.65 -4.05 9.65
N TRP A 123 -3.31 -3.03 9.12
CA TRP A 123 -4.68 -2.68 9.46
C TRP A 123 -5.65 -3.58 8.69
N HIS A 124 -6.77 -3.94 9.33
CA HIS A 124 -7.89 -4.61 8.67
C HIS A 124 -9.22 -4.01 9.13
N GLY A 125 -10.17 -3.87 8.22
CA GLY A 125 -11.48 -3.31 8.52
C GLY A 125 -12.28 -2.90 7.29
N VAL A 126 -13.12 -1.88 7.47
CA VAL A 126 -13.95 -1.28 6.42
C VAL A 126 -13.46 0.14 6.13
N GLY A 127 -13.28 0.49 4.86
CA GLY A 127 -13.01 1.86 4.44
C GLY A 127 -14.30 2.62 4.20
N GLU A 128 -14.36 3.88 4.65
CA GLU A 128 -15.50 4.78 4.56
C GLU A 128 -14.98 6.19 4.22
N ASN A 129 -15.23 6.71 3.01
CA ASN A 129 -14.95 8.10 2.62
C ASN A 129 -13.54 8.59 3.02
N GLY A 130 -12.51 7.85 2.62
CA GLY A 130 -11.11 8.22 2.89
C GLY A 130 -10.57 7.84 4.28
N HIS A 131 -11.39 7.41 5.25
CA HIS A 131 -10.94 6.89 6.56
C HIS A 131 -11.40 5.43 6.77
N GLY A 132 -10.91 4.80 7.83
CA GLY A 132 -11.18 3.39 8.13
C GLY A 132 -11.83 3.18 9.49
N ARG A 133 -12.60 2.09 9.61
CA ARG A 133 -13.00 1.52 10.89
C ARG A 133 -12.51 0.08 11.01
N GLY A 134 -11.58 -0.16 11.91
CA GLY A 134 -10.95 -1.46 12.07
C GLY A 134 -9.96 -1.57 13.23
N SER A 135 -8.98 -2.46 13.05
CA SER A 135 -7.93 -2.76 14.03
C SER A 135 -6.65 -3.21 13.34
N TRP A 136 -5.57 -3.38 14.11
CA TRP A 136 -4.27 -3.77 13.56
C TRP A 136 -3.83 -5.14 14.07
N ILE A 137 -3.38 -5.98 13.16
CA ILE A 137 -2.81 -7.28 13.46
C ILE A 137 -1.29 -7.18 13.46
N MET A 138 -0.67 -7.78 14.48
CA MET A 138 0.76 -8.07 14.52
C MET A 138 0.98 -9.57 14.35
N MET A 139 1.76 -9.91 13.34
CA MET A 139 2.02 -11.26 12.88
C MET A 139 3.51 -11.60 13.05
N ASP A 140 3.79 -12.78 13.60
CA ASP A 140 5.17 -13.23 13.82
C ASP A 140 5.83 -13.80 12.56
N SER A 141 7.10 -14.21 12.68
CA SER A 141 7.88 -14.84 11.60
C SER A 141 7.21 -16.08 10.97
N THR A 142 6.25 -16.70 11.64
CA THR A 142 5.53 -17.86 11.13
C THR A 142 4.25 -17.52 10.35
N TYR A 143 4.02 -16.22 10.14
CA TYR A 143 2.79 -15.66 9.59
C TYR A 143 1.55 -15.94 10.43
N THR A 144 1.72 -16.14 11.75
CA THR A 144 0.61 -16.35 12.67
C THR A 144 0.25 -15.02 13.35
N PRO A 145 -1.01 -14.56 13.29
CA PRO A 145 -1.48 -13.44 14.10
C PRO A 145 -1.22 -13.70 15.59
N ARG A 146 -0.57 -12.77 16.27
CA ARG A 146 -0.22 -12.88 17.70
C ARG A 146 -0.92 -11.84 18.55
N ILE A 147 -0.99 -10.62 18.06
CA ILE A 147 -1.55 -9.49 18.80
C ILE A 147 -2.50 -8.77 17.86
N GLU A 148 -3.68 -8.45 18.38
CA GLU A 148 -4.59 -7.50 17.76
C GLU A 148 -4.60 -6.25 18.64
N VAL A 149 -4.27 -5.11 18.03
CA VAL A 149 -4.33 -3.79 18.67
C VAL A 149 -5.61 -3.11 18.23
N ARG A 150 -6.34 -2.54 19.19
CA ARG A 150 -7.59 -1.82 18.98
C ARG A 150 -7.46 -0.44 19.60
N ALA A 151 -8.11 0.55 19.01
CA ALA A 151 -8.31 1.84 19.66
C ALA A 151 -9.05 1.63 21.00
N VAL A 152 -8.81 2.53 21.96
CA VAL A 152 -9.47 2.50 23.27
C VAL A 152 -10.72 3.39 23.21
N GLY A 153 -11.84 2.90 23.77
CA GLY A 153 -13.11 3.62 23.76
C GLY A 153 -14.11 3.02 22.77
N MET A 154 -15.01 3.88 22.27
CA MET A 154 -16.14 3.46 21.42
C MET A 154 -15.84 3.53 19.91
N ALA A 155 -14.79 4.25 19.53
CA ALA A 155 -14.41 4.43 18.14
C ALA A 155 -13.42 3.34 17.70
N GLU A 156 -13.46 3.01 16.41
CA GLU A 156 -12.59 2.00 15.81
C GLU A 156 -11.32 2.63 15.25
N GLY A 157 -10.28 1.81 15.08
CA GLY A 157 -9.00 2.26 14.59
C GLY A 157 -9.03 2.58 13.10
N ASP A 158 -8.43 3.70 12.72
CA ASP A 158 -8.36 4.16 11.35
C ASP A 158 -7.15 3.59 10.59
N MET A 159 -7.24 3.48 9.27
CA MET A 159 -6.22 2.84 8.45
C MET A 159 -4.91 3.66 8.30
N HIS A 160 -4.94 4.97 8.57
CA HIS A 160 -3.84 5.87 8.21
C HIS A 160 -2.58 5.62 9.03
N GLU A 161 -2.68 5.27 10.31
CA GLU A 161 -1.50 5.12 11.16
C GLU A 161 -1.56 3.94 12.13
N PHE A 162 -0.44 3.19 12.16
CA PHE A 162 -0.09 2.30 13.25
C PHE A 162 1.42 2.26 13.39
N ARG A 163 1.92 2.94 14.42
CA ARG A 163 3.34 3.08 14.68
C ARG A 163 3.69 2.56 16.08
N ILE A 164 4.56 1.55 16.14
CA ILE A 164 5.11 1.07 17.41
C ILE A 164 6.30 1.95 17.80
N THR A 165 6.18 2.63 18.95
CA THR A 165 7.23 3.49 19.47
C THR A 165 8.40 2.67 20.04
N PRO A 166 9.59 3.28 20.23
CA PRO A 166 10.70 2.65 20.93
C PRO A 166 10.36 2.16 22.35
N ASN A 167 9.33 2.76 22.98
CA ASN A 167 8.84 2.39 24.30
C ASN A 167 7.85 1.21 24.28
N ASN A 168 7.63 0.57 23.12
CA ASN A 168 6.71 -0.54 22.93
C ASN A 168 5.22 -0.18 23.14
N THR A 169 4.88 1.08 22.87
CA THR A 169 3.49 1.57 22.79
C THR A 169 3.08 1.71 21.33
N ALA A 170 1.78 1.74 21.05
CA ALA A 170 1.24 1.97 19.72
C ALA A 170 0.68 3.39 19.60
N LEU A 171 1.07 4.11 18.56
CA LEU A 171 0.39 5.31 18.10
C LEU A 171 -0.61 4.90 17.01
N VAL A 172 -1.86 5.31 17.20
CA VAL A 172 -2.97 4.99 16.30
C VAL A 172 -3.83 6.24 16.05
N ILE A 173 -4.42 6.33 14.87
CA ILE A 173 -5.41 7.36 14.54
C ILE A 173 -6.82 6.78 14.69
N VAL A 174 -7.76 7.65 15.08
CA VAL A 174 -9.18 7.35 15.25
C VAL A 174 -9.98 8.53 14.68
N TYR A 175 -11.13 8.24 14.08
CA TYR A 175 -12.07 9.25 13.60
C TYR A 175 -13.39 9.15 14.35
N THR A 176 -13.97 10.30 14.69
CA THR A 176 -15.27 10.40 15.37
C THR A 176 -16.14 11.45 14.70
N THR A 177 -17.44 11.17 14.60
CA THR A 177 -18.42 12.17 14.17
C THR A 177 -18.87 13.00 15.38
N GLU A 178 -18.58 14.31 15.35
CA GLU A 178 -18.89 15.23 16.45
C GLU A 178 -19.74 16.40 15.98
N PRO A 179 -20.65 16.93 16.81
CA PRO A 179 -21.37 18.16 16.49
C PRO A 179 -20.42 19.37 16.53
N ALA A 180 -20.58 20.30 15.59
CA ALA A 180 -19.79 21.52 15.51
C ALA A 180 -20.57 22.69 14.90
N ASP A 181 -20.20 23.92 15.26
CA ASP A 181 -20.67 25.12 14.58
C ASP A 181 -19.81 25.39 13.34
N LEU A 182 -20.42 25.28 12.16
CA LEU A 182 -19.76 25.48 10.87
C LEU A 182 -20.09 26.85 10.25
N SER A 183 -20.73 27.76 10.99
CA SER A 183 -21.19 29.06 10.46
C SER A 183 -20.04 29.88 9.87
N ASP A 184 -18.87 29.89 10.52
CA ASP A 184 -17.67 30.61 10.06
C ASP A 184 -17.07 30.03 8.77
N LEU A 185 -17.42 28.79 8.43
CA LEU A 185 -17.06 28.12 7.17
C LEU A 185 -18.14 28.27 6.09
N GLY A 186 -19.24 28.99 6.37
CA GLY A 186 -20.40 29.10 5.50
C GLY A 186 -21.34 27.89 5.54
N GLY A 187 -21.18 27.02 6.55
CA GLY A 187 -21.99 25.85 6.79
C GLY A 187 -23.10 26.07 7.84
N PRO A 188 -23.74 24.98 8.32
CA PRO A 188 -24.78 25.06 9.34
C PRO A 188 -24.22 25.37 10.74
N GLN A 189 -24.99 26.15 11.51
CA GLN A 189 -24.70 26.40 12.93
C GLN A 189 -24.76 25.12 13.79
N HIS A 190 -25.62 24.19 13.42
CA HIS A 190 -25.75 22.88 14.07
C HIS A 190 -25.29 21.80 13.10
N GLY A 191 -23.99 21.82 12.80
CA GLY A 191 -23.34 20.90 11.88
C GLY A 191 -22.67 19.72 12.57
N TYR A 192 -21.98 18.93 11.75
CA TYR A 192 -21.20 17.77 12.18
C TYR A 192 -19.85 17.74 11.47
N ILE A 193 -18.80 17.32 12.17
CA ILE A 193 -17.46 17.14 11.64
C ILE A 193 -17.01 15.68 11.79
N HIS A 194 -16.20 15.21 10.84
CA HIS A 194 -15.30 14.10 11.07
C HIS A 194 -14.08 14.67 11.78
N ASP A 195 -14.04 14.50 13.10
CA ASP A 195 -12.91 14.90 13.91
C ASP A 195 -11.88 13.77 13.98
N CYS A 196 -10.61 14.15 14.07
CA CYS A 196 -9.50 13.21 14.09
C CYS A 196 -8.81 13.27 15.45
N LEU A 197 -8.53 12.09 16.00
CA LEU A 197 -7.77 11.91 17.23
C LEU A 197 -6.60 10.98 16.97
N PHE A 198 -5.59 11.06 17.83
CA PHE A 198 -4.66 9.96 17.98
C PHE A 198 -4.57 9.50 19.43
N GLN A 199 -4.23 8.23 19.58
CA GLN A 199 -4.03 7.60 20.87
C GLN A 199 -2.63 6.99 20.95
N GLU A 200 -2.00 7.10 22.11
CA GLU A 200 -0.89 6.23 22.49
C GLU A 200 -1.40 5.16 23.45
N ILE A 201 -1.20 3.89 23.08
CA ILE A 201 -1.74 2.74 23.78
C ILE A 201 -0.58 1.83 24.21
N ASP A 202 -0.56 1.39 25.46
CA ASP A 202 0.32 0.30 25.85
C ASP A 202 -0.19 -1.01 25.25
N ILE A 203 0.60 -1.60 24.34
CA ILE A 203 0.16 -2.78 23.56
C ILE A 203 -0.12 -3.99 24.46
N ALA A 204 0.59 -4.14 25.59
CA ALA A 204 0.47 -5.32 26.44
C ALA A 204 -0.74 -5.26 27.38
N THR A 205 -0.97 -4.09 27.97
CA THR A 205 -2.02 -3.86 28.96
C THR A 205 -3.30 -3.33 28.34
N ARG A 206 -3.23 -2.78 27.12
CA ARG A 206 -4.30 -2.06 26.42
C ARG A 206 -4.73 -0.77 27.10
N GLU A 207 -3.88 -0.23 27.98
CA GLU A 207 -4.11 1.04 28.64
C GLU A 207 -3.91 2.19 27.67
N LEU A 208 -4.87 3.14 27.68
CA LEU A 208 -4.72 4.42 27.01
C LEU A 208 -3.75 5.28 27.82
N LEU A 209 -2.62 5.64 27.22
CA LEU A 209 -1.59 6.45 27.85
C LEU A 209 -1.75 7.94 27.53
N PHE A 210 -2.21 8.23 26.32
CA PHE A 210 -2.41 9.59 25.84
C PHE A 210 -3.48 9.60 24.74
N GLU A 211 -4.30 10.64 24.71
CA GLU A 211 -5.24 10.92 23.62
C GLU A 211 -5.22 12.42 23.35
N TRP A 212 -5.32 12.79 22.08
CA TRP A 212 -5.35 14.19 21.66
C TRP A 212 -6.26 14.36 20.45
N ARG A 213 -7.08 15.40 20.50
CA ARG A 213 -8.17 15.67 19.55
C ARG A 213 -7.91 16.97 18.80
N MET A 214 -7.96 16.94 17.47
CA MET A 214 -7.67 18.13 16.65
C MET A 214 -8.61 19.30 16.95
N SER A 215 -9.92 19.07 17.03
CA SER A 215 -10.92 20.14 17.21
C SER A 215 -10.80 20.93 18.52
N GLU A 216 -10.13 20.39 19.54
CA GLU A 216 -9.88 21.09 20.82
C GLU A 216 -8.75 22.11 20.74
N HIS A 217 -7.89 21.98 19.72
CA HIS A 217 -6.63 22.73 19.62
C HIS A 217 -6.47 23.49 18.31
N VAL A 218 -7.15 23.08 17.24
CA VAL A 218 -7.02 23.63 15.90
C VAL A 218 -8.35 24.20 15.42
N PRO A 219 -8.44 25.50 15.06
CA PRO A 219 -9.67 26.09 14.55
C PRO A 219 -10.15 25.43 13.26
N LEU A 220 -11.48 25.25 13.12
CA LEU A 220 -12.07 24.64 11.92
C LEU A 220 -11.81 25.47 10.65
N THR A 221 -11.68 26.78 10.79
CA THR A 221 -11.36 27.73 9.71
C THR A 221 -9.95 27.61 9.15
N SER A 222 -9.11 26.74 9.71
CA SER A 222 -7.78 26.44 9.19
C SER A 222 -7.80 25.45 8.01
N SER A 223 -8.94 24.82 7.74
CA SER A 223 -9.08 23.88 6.65
C SER A 223 -9.09 24.57 5.29
N TYR A 224 -8.36 24.00 4.35
CA TYR A 224 -8.42 24.30 2.92
C TYR A 224 -9.43 23.40 2.20
N GLU A 225 -10.05 22.46 2.90
CA GLU A 225 -11.09 21.60 2.36
C GLU A 225 -12.42 22.35 2.24
N ALA A 226 -13.06 22.32 1.08
CA ALA A 226 -14.37 22.92 0.91
C ALA A 226 -15.48 22.04 1.51
N LEU A 227 -16.49 22.66 2.13
CA LEU A 227 -17.64 21.93 2.69
C LEU A 227 -18.35 21.04 1.67
N LEU A 228 -18.54 21.54 0.43
CA LEU A 228 -19.17 20.83 -0.69
C LEU A 228 -20.50 20.10 -0.33
N GLY A 229 -21.29 20.68 0.58
CA GLY A 229 -22.57 20.10 1.03
C GLY A 229 -22.45 19.10 2.20
N ASN A 230 -21.24 18.82 2.68
CA ASN A 230 -20.99 18.11 3.93
C ASN A 230 -21.25 19.00 5.15
N GLY A 231 -21.31 18.39 6.32
CA GLY A 231 -21.50 19.04 7.62
C GLY A 231 -22.95 19.19 8.07
N TRP A 232 -23.94 18.87 7.22
CA TRP A 232 -25.37 19.05 7.53
C TRP A 232 -26.00 17.87 8.29
N SER A 233 -25.34 16.73 8.36
CA SER A 233 -25.85 15.54 9.03
C SER A 233 -24.71 14.67 9.56
N PRO A 234 -24.94 13.85 10.60
CA PRO A 234 -23.91 12.95 11.11
C PRO A 234 -23.53 11.84 10.11
N ALA A 235 -24.36 11.60 9.08
CA ALA A 235 -24.06 10.67 7.99
C ALA A 235 -23.18 11.29 6.88
N HIS A 236 -23.10 12.62 6.83
CA HIS A 236 -22.26 13.37 5.90
C HIS A 236 -21.56 14.51 6.65
N PRO A 237 -20.76 14.20 7.67
CA PRO A 237 -20.09 15.24 8.42
C PRO A 237 -18.91 15.79 7.62
N TYR A 238 -18.44 16.98 7.95
CA TYR A 238 -17.37 17.65 7.24
C TYR A 238 -16.00 17.17 7.74
N ASP A 239 -15.15 16.68 6.84
CA ASP A 239 -13.77 16.28 7.15
C ASP A 239 -12.84 17.51 7.18
N VAL A 240 -12.70 18.07 8.37
CA VAL A 240 -12.03 19.36 8.57
C VAL A 240 -10.51 19.23 8.42
N PHE A 241 -9.94 18.16 8.96
CA PHE A 241 -8.51 18.08 9.27
C PHE A 241 -7.78 16.99 8.52
N HIS A 242 -8.39 15.81 8.43
CA HIS A 242 -7.84 14.62 7.81
C HIS A 242 -6.41 14.29 8.28
N MET A 243 -6.31 13.86 9.54
CA MET A 243 -5.04 13.40 10.12
C MET A 243 -4.59 12.11 9.44
N ASN A 244 -3.35 12.08 8.94
CA ASN A 244 -2.86 10.94 8.15
C ASN A 244 -1.52 10.34 8.61
N SER A 245 -0.83 10.98 9.57
CA SER A 245 0.30 10.37 10.24
C SER A 245 0.55 10.97 11.62
N VAL A 246 1.04 10.12 12.52
CA VAL A 246 1.51 10.52 13.85
C VAL A 246 2.85 9.86 14.14
N ASP A 247 3.79 10.63 14.65
CA ASP A 247 5.09 10.14 15.12
C ASP A 247 5.43 10.71 16.50
N LYS A 248 6.45 10.17 17.16
CA LYS A 248 6.87 10.60 18.50
C LYS A 248 8.38 10.75 18.60
N ASP A 249 8.83 11.90 19.09
CA ASP A 249 10.26 12.18 19.29
C ASP A 249 10.81 11.52 20.57
N GLU A 250 12.13 11.61 20.78
CA GLU A 250 12.79 11.08 21.97
C GLU A 250 12.43 11.81 23.26
N ALA A 251 12.00 13.07 23.18
CA ALA A 251 11.51 13.86 24.31
C ALA A 251 10.07 13.48 24.72
N GLY A 252 9.40 12.68 23.88
CA GLY A 252 8.04 12.21 24.05
C GLY A 252 6.98 13.14 23.49
N ASN A 253 7.34 14.16 22.70
CA ASN A 253 6.38 15.00 21.98
C ASN A 253 5.92 14.30 20.69
N TYR A 254 4.72 14.63 20.25
CA TYR A 254 4.14 14.06 19.04
C TYR A 254 4.31 15.01 17.85
N LEU A 255 4.32 14.43 16.66
CA LEU A 255 4.28 15.10 15.37
C LEU A 255 3.07 14.59 14.60
N VAL A 256 2.20 15.50 14.21
CA VAL A 256 0.95 15.18 13.52
C VAL A 256 0.95 15.82 12.14
N SER A 257 0.61 15.03 11.11
CA SER A 257 0.33 15.53 9.77
C SER A 257 -1.18 15.56 9.53
N ALA A 258 -1.69 16.73 9.14
CA ALA A 258 -3.10 16.94 8.81
C ALA A 258 -3.23 17.45 7.38
N ARG A 259 -3.81 16.61 6.52
CA ARG A 259 -3.88 16.80 5.07
C ARG A 259 -4.65 18.07 4.70
N HIS A 260 -5.83 18.27 5.30
CA HIS A 260 -6.76 19.34 4.90
C HIS A 260 -6.36 20.71 5.46
N THR A 261 -5.44 20.76 6.41
CA THR A 261 -4.88 22.03 6.93
C THR A 261 -3.55 22.40 6.28
N HIS A 262 -3.01 21.52 5.43
CA HIS A 262 -1.68 21.66 4.82
C HIS A 262 -0.59 21.86 5.87
N SER A 263 -0.71 21.20 7.03
CA SER A 263 0.15 21.50 8.17
C SER A 263 0.70 20.28 8.90
N ILE A 264 1.88 20.49 9.48
CA ILE A 264 2.53 19.60 10.44
C ILE A 264 2.55 20.30 11.80
N THR A 265 2.04 19.64 12.83
CA THR A 265 1.92 20.22 14.17
C THR A 265 2.66 19.38 15.21
N SER A 266 3.47 20.01 16.05
CA SER A 266 4.11 19.37 17.19
C SER A 266 3.34 19.60 18.48
N ILE A 267 3.19 18.54 19.28
CA ILE A 267 2.32 18.50 20.45
C ILE A 267 3.13 18.03 21.66
N ASN A 268 3.04 18.77 22.76
CA ASN A 268 3.67 18.40 24.00
C ASN A 268 3.06 17.10 24.53
N GLY A 269 3.88 16.05 24.67
CA GLY A 269 3.35 14.73 25.04
C GLY A 269 2.96 14.54 26.50
N ARG A 270 3.01 15.61 27.31
CA ARG A 270 2.53 15.60 28.71
C ARG A 270 1.30 16.47 28.89
N THR A 271 1.25 17.63 28.23
CA THR A 271 0.20 18.62 28.43
C THR A 271 -0.82 18.68 27.30
N GLY A 272 -0.52 18.09 26.14
CA GLY A 272 -1.35 18.24 24.94
C GLY A 272 -1.29 19.63 24.30
N ALA A 273 -0.44 20.53 24.81
CA ALA A 273 -0.29 21.86 24.22
C ALA A 273 0.39 21.77 22.85
N VAL A 274 -0.12 22.52 21.88
CA VAL A 274 0.56 22.75 20.60
C VAL A 274 1.86 23.51 20.88
N LEU A 275 2.98 22.95 20.46
CA LEU A 275 4.31 23.53 20.61
C LEU A 275 4.67 24.45 19.44
N TRP A 276 4.26 24.05 18.23
CA TRP A 276 4.40 24.82 17.00
C TRP A 276 3.60 24.16 15.87
N THR A 277 3.23 24.97 14.87
CA THR A 277 2.68 24.51 13.58
C THR A 277 3.52 25.00 12.41
N LEU A 278 3.82 24.10 11.48
CA LEU A 278 4.53 24.33 10.22
C LEU A 278 3.57 24.16 9.05
N GLY A 279 3.55 25.12 8.13
CA GLY A 279 2.68 25.10 6.94
C GLY A 279 1.24 25.53 7.22
N GLY A 280 0.48 25.74 6.14
CA GLY A 280 -0.94 26.09 6.19
C GLY A 280 -1.26 27.45 6.84
N ALA A 281 -2.52 27.62 7.24
CA ALA A 281 -3.05 28.89 7.73
C ALA A 281 -2.48 29.32 9.09
N LEU A 282 -1.94 28.36 9.85
CA LEU A 282 -1.39 28.56 11.20
C LEU A 282 0.14 28.48 11.25
N ASN A 283 0.81 28.59 10.09
CA ASN A 283 2.26 28.49 10.01
C ASN A 283 2.96 29.52 10.92
N GLU A 284 3.89 29.02 11.75
CA GLU A 284 4.74 29.86 12.61
C GLU A 284 6.15 30.06 12.07
N PHE A 285 6.56 29.34 11.02
CA PHE A 285 7.94 29.30 10.57
C PHE A 285 8.22 30.28 9.42
N ALA A 286 9.31 31.02 9.53
CA ALA A 286 9.92 31.71 8.41
C ALA A 286 10.60 30.69 7.49
N ASP A 287 10.30 30.79 6.20
CA ASP A 287 10.88 29.93 5.18
C ASP A 287 12.27 30.44 4.75
N ALA A 288 13.30 29.61 4.90
CA ALA A 288 14.67 29.90 4.48
C ALA A 288 15.04 29.20 3.15
N SER A 289 14.05 28.86 2.33
CA SER A 289 14.17 28.09 1.10
C SER A 289 13.24 28.60 -0.01
N ASN A 290 13.03 29.91 -0.06
CA ASN A 290 12.23 30.61 -1.08
C ASN A 290 10.78 30.10 -1.19
N GLY A 291 10.18 29.70 -0.07
CA GLY A 291 8.81 29.19 0.03
C GLY A 291 8.72 27.66 0.03
N SER A 292 9.76 26.96 -0.44
CA SER A 292 9.71 25.50 -0.61
C SER A 292 9.72 24.67 0.68
N ALA A 293 9.97 25.28 1.84
CA ALA A 293 9.90 24.60 3.13
C ALA A 293 8.49 24.65 3.75
N THR A 294 7.62 25.53 3.26
CA THR A 294 6.31 25.84 3.88
C THR A 294 5.13 25.80 2.90
N ASP A 295 5.38 25.62 1.59
CA ASP A 295 4.37 25.58 0.52
C ASP A 295 3.81 24.18 0.23
N PHE A 296 4.24 23.16 0.99
CA PHE A 296 3.70 21.80 0.85
C PHE A 296 2.20 21.78 1.11
N ALA A 297 1.50 20.88 0.43
CA ALA A 297 0.05 20.80 0.47
C ALA A 297 -0.42 19.36 0.38
N TRP A 298 -1.55 19.07 1.04
CA TRP A 298 -2.19 17.74 1.05
C TRP A 298 -1.23 16.60 1.45
N GLN A 299 -0.21 16.92 2.23
CA GLN A 299 0.95 16.11 2.51
C GLN A 299 0.64 14.87 3.35
N HIS A 300 1.49 13.86 3.24
CA HIS A 300 1.40 12.60 3.99
C HIS A 300 2.73 12.23 4.66
N HIS A 301 2.62 11.34 5.65
CA HIS A 301 3.74 10.59 6.22
C HIS A 301 4.86 11.47 6.78
N ALA A 302 4.50 12.44 7.62
CA ALA A 302 5.47 13.23 8.37
C ALA A 302 6.13 12.37 9.46
N ARG A 303 7.47 12.35 9.48
CA ARG A 303 8.28 11.59 10.42
C ARG A 303 9.40 12.44 10.99
N TRP A 304 9.67 12.26 12.28
CA TRP A 304 10.92 12.73 12.86
C TRP A 304 12.06 11.83 12.37
N GLN A 305 13.16 12.45 11.98
CA GLN A 305 14.43 11.74 11.72
C GLN A 305 15.41 11.96 12.87
N ASP A 306 15.36 13.14 13.49
CA ASP A 306 16.08 13.51 14.69
C ASP A 306 15.35 14.68 15.38
N SER A 307 16.00 15.39 16.30
CA SER A 307 15.39 16.52 17.05
C SER A 307 15.06 17.76 16.22
N GLN A 308 15.56 17.88 14.99
CA GLN A 308 15.44 19.07 14.13
C GLN A 308 14.99 18.71 12.71
N THR A 309 15.25 17.48 12.27
CA THR A 309 14.94 17.04 10.91
C THR A 309 13.61 16.29 10.86
N ILE A 310 12.72 16.72 9.97
CA ILE A 310 11.52 15.96 9.59
C ILE A 310 11.55 15.58 8.11
N THR A 311 10.89 14.48 7.77
CA THR A 311 10.59 14.10 6.39
C THR A 311 9.10 14.06 6.16
N LEU A 312 8.65 14.39 4.95
CA LEU A 312 7.26 14.23 4.54
C LEU A 312 7.16 14.01 3.03
N LEU A 313 6.03 13.45 2.60
CA LEU A 313 5.66 13.39 1.19
C LEU A 313 4.70 14.55 0.91
N ASP A 314 5.14 15.50 0.10
CA ASP A 314 4.33 16.61 -0.39
C ASP A 314 3.57 16.16 -1.63
N ASN A 315 2.28 15.89 -1.48
CA ASN A 315 1.42 15.44 -2.57
C ASN A 315 1.17 16.58 -3.56
N GLY A 316 1.08 17.82 -3.06
CA GLY A 316 0.99 19.06 -3.85
C GLY A 316 -0.37 19.35 -4.47
N ALA A 317 -1.23 18.35 -4.64
CA ALA A 317 -2.55 18.48 -5.25
C ALA A 317 -3.55 17.53 -4.61
N LYS A 318 -4.84 17.91 -4.63
CA LYS A 318 -5.94 17.07 -4.14
C LYS A 318 -6.65 16.36 -5.28
N TRP A 319 -6.95 17.09 -6.35
CA TRP A 319 -7.77 16.61 -7.44
C TRP A 319 -6.99 16.45 -8.73
N PHE A 320 -7.45 15.53 -9.57
CA PHE A 320 -6.98 15.39 -10.94
C PHE A 320 -7.11 16.69 -11.76
N PHE A 321 -8.06 17.56 -11.38
CA PHE A 321 -8.31 18.84 -12.02
C PHE A 321 -7.54 20.03 -11.43
N ASP A 322 -6.76 19.84 -10.38
CA ASP A 322 -5.93 20.92 -9.85
C ASP A 322 -4.75 21.19 -10.81
N GLU A 323 -4.14 22.37 -10.71
CA GLU A 323 -2.89 22.64 -11.44
C GLU A 323 -1.84 21.63 -10.98
N PRO A 324 -1.25 20.83 -11.88
CA PRO A 324 -0.38 19.73 -11.48
C PRO A 324 0.93 20.28 -10.93
N THR A 325 1.04 20.26 -9.61
CA THR A 325 2.32 20.25 -8.90
C THR A 325 2.80 18.80 -8.83
N ALA A 326 4.06 18.57 -9.20
CA ALA A 326 4.64 17.24 -9.06
C ALA A 326 4.79 16.91 -7.58
N SER A 327 4.35 15.73 -7.16
CA SER A 327 4.57 15.28 -5.80
C SER A 327 6.07 15.10 -5.55
N ARG A 328 6.52 15.41 -4.33
CA ARG A 328 7.93 15.38 -3.96
C ARG A 328 8.14 14.89 -2.53
N GLY A 329 9.20 14.14 -2.32
CA GLY A 329 9.72 13.89 -0.97
C GLY A 329 10.49 15.11 -0.47
N LEU A 330 10.30 15.49 0.79
CA LEU A 330 10.99 16.61 1.43
C LEU A 330 11.73 16.15 2.67
N VAL A 331 12.95 16.64 2.83
CA VAL A 331 13.71 16.64 4.09
C VAL A 331 13.80 18.09 4.55
N LEU A 332 13.20 18.40 5.69
CA LEU A 332 13.16 19.72 6.27
C LEU A 332 13.95 19.75 7.57
N ASP A 333 14.69 20.83 7.78
CA ASP A 333 15.43 21.13 9.00
C ASP A 333 14.78 22.32 9.70
N LEU A 334 14.50 22.16 10.98
CA LEU A 334 13.72 23.08 11.79
C LEU A 334 14.57 23.68 12.90
N ASP A 335 14.83 24.98 12.80
CA ASP A 335 15.26 25.79 13.93
C ASP A 335 14.01 26.21 14.71
N VAL A 336 13.55 25.33 15.58
CA VAL A 336 12.32 25.53 16.37
C VAL A 336 12.40 26.79 17.27
N PRO A 337 13.51 27.08 17.98
CA PRO A 337 13.63 28.32 18.77
C PRO A 337 13.50 29.61 17.96
N ASN A 338 14.09 29.66 16.76
CA ASN A 338 14.02 30.86 15.91
C ASN A 338 12.85 30.83 14.92
N ARG A 339 12.09 29.72 14.88
CA ARG A 339 11.00 29.47 13.92
C ARG A 339 11.48 29.61 12.48
N ILE A 340 12.54 28.91 12.11
CA ILE A 340 13.06 28.88 10.72
C ILE A 340 12.97 27.46 10.17
N ALA A 341 12.39 27.30 8.99
CA ALA A 341 12.32 26.03 8.27
C ALA A 341 13.17 26.10 7.00
N THR A 342 13.98 25.07 6.76
CA THR A 342 14.89 24.98 5.62
C THR A 342 14.75 23.63 4.91
N VAL A 343 14.67 23.63 3.58
CA VAL A 343 14.76 22.41 2.77
C VAL A 343 16.21 21.95 2.72
N LYS A 344 16.48 20.71 3.16
CA LYS A 344 17.79 20.06 3.01
C LYS A 344 17.90 19.27 1.72
N ALA A 345 16.82 18.58 1.36
CA ALA A 345 16.76 17.78 0.15
C ALA A 345 15.32 17.70 -0.36
N THR A 346 15.20 17.56 -1.67
CA THR A 346 13.94 17.31 -2.36
C THR A 346 14.11 16.16 -3.33
N TYR A 347 13.14 15.25 -3.35
CA TYR A 347 13.12 14.08 -4.22
C TYR A 347 11.92 14.19 -5.15
N GLN A 348 12.18 14.47 -6.42
CA GLN A 348 11.14 14.69 -7.40
C GLN A 348 10.62 13.37 -7.94
N THR A 349 9.33 13.35 -8.26
CA THR A 349 8.74 12.32 -9.10
C THR A 349 9.56 12.10 -10.39
N PRO A 350 9.90 10.86 -10.78
CA PRO A 350 10.65 10.60 -12.01
C PRO A 350 9.95 11.16 -13.25
N VAL A 351 10.72 11.79 -14.16
CA VAL A 351 10.17 12.37 -15.41
C VAL A 351 9.48 11.33 -16.27
N GLU A 352 9.97 10.10 -16.22
CA GLU A 352 9.42 8.97 -16.95
C GLU A 352 8.02 8.64 -16.41
N GLN A 353 7.73 8.81 -15.12
CA GLN A 353 6.41 8.56 -14.54
C GLN A 353 5.85 9.83 -13.89
N PRO A 354 5.13 10.73 -14.60
CA PRO A 354 4.57 11.93 -13.98
C PRO A 354 3.43 11.58 -13.00
N THR A 355 3.81 11.14 -11.80
CA THR A 355 2.96 10.83 -10.64
C THR A 355 2.66 12.11 -9.87
N GLY A 356 1.54 12.76 -10.21
CA GLY A 356 0.84 13.57 -9.22
C GLY A 356 0.10 12.62 -8.28
N ALA A 357 0.77 12.14 -7.24
CA ALA A 357 0.16 11.28 -6.23
C ALA A 357 -0.81 12.13 -5.39
N LEU A 358 -2.09 12.15 -5.76
CA LEU A 358 -3.12 13.03 -5.19
C LEU A 358 -3.42 12.77 -3.70
N SER A 359 -3.11 11.57 -3.22
CA SER A 359 -3.26 11.18 -1.82
C SER A 359 -2.30 10.05 -1.47
N GLN A 360 -2.17 9.81 -0.17
CA GLN A 360 -1.44 8.66 0.38
C GLN A 360 0.07 8.75 0.10
N GLY A 361 0.76 7.64 0.32
CA GLY A 361 2.19 7.50 0.07
C GLY A 361 3.04 7.63 1.32
N SER A 362 4.31 7.33 1.15
CA SER A 362 5.30 7.32 2.23
C SER A 362 6.68 7.63 1.71
N MET A 363 7.48 8.27 2.57
CA MET A 363 8.91 8.47 2.40
C MET A 363 9.66 7.81 3.56
N GLN A 364 10.76 7.12 3.24
CA GLN A 364 11.63 6.46 4.20
C GLN A 364 13.10 6.77 3.86
N LEU A 365 13.85 7.28 4.85
CA LEU A 365 15.31 7.30 4.76
C LEU A 365 15.83 5.90 5.12
N LEU A 366 16.68 5.32 4.26
CA LEU A 366 17.27 4.01 4.47
C LEU A 366 18.60 4.17 5.23
N PRO A 367 18.70 3.79 6.52
CA PRO A 367 19.84 4.13 7.36
C PRO A 367 21.15 3.47 6.90
N ASP A 368 21.08 2.28 6.30
CA ASP A 368 22.27 1.51 5.92
C ASP A 368 22.96 2.04 4.66
N THR A 369 22.21 2.68 3.76
CA THR A 369 22.73 3.21 2.49
C THR A 369 22.71 4.74 2.41
N GLY A 370 21.88 5.40 3.22
CA GLY A 370 21.56 6.83 3.10
C GLY A 370 20.57 7.12 1.97
N ASN A 371 20.15 6.11 1.20
CA ASN A 371 19.18 6.27 0.11
C ASN A 371 17.80 6.67 0.66
N VAL A 372 16.97 7.19 -0.23
CA VAL A 372 15.58 7.55 0.06
C VAL A 372 14.64 6.67 -0.72
N PHE A 373 13.69 6.05 -0.04
CA PHE A 373 12.67 5.22 -0.66
C PHE A 373 11.30 5.91 -0.56
N ILE A 374 10.62 6.07 -1.68
CA ILE A 374 9.31 6.72 -1.76
C ILE A 374 8.30 5.77 -2.39
N GLY A 375 7.19 5.54 -1.70
CA GLY A 375 5.98 4.94 -2.25
C GLY A 375 5.00 6.03 -2.66
N TRP A 376 4.56 6.03 -3.92
CA TRP A 376 3.75 7.11 -4.51
C TRP A 376 2.24 6.95 -4.29
N GLY A 377 1.82 6.21 -3.26
CA GLY A 377 0.45 6.18 -2.75
C GLY A 377 -0.61 5.85 -3.80
N HIS A 378 -1.42 6.86 -4.13
CA HIS A 378 -2.43 6.81 -5.19
C HIS A 378 -1.88 6.36 -6.56
N CYS A 379 -0.59 6.60 -6.83
CA CYS A 379 0.09 6.03 -7.98
C CYS A 379 0.71 4.68 -7.60
N ALA A 380 0.44 3.65 -8.40
CA ALA A 380 0.94 2.28 -8.20
C ALA A 380 2.45 2.13 -8.48
N ALA A 381 3.27 2.96 -7.85
CA ALA A 381 4.70 3.09 -8.11
C ALA A 381 5.48 3.33 -6.82
N PHE A 382 6.77 2.99 -6.86
CA PHE A 382 7.74 3.33 -5.83
C PHE A 382 9.13 3.52 -6.45
N THR A 383 9.92 4.39 -5.84
CA THR A 383 11.23 4.80 -6.34
C THR A 383 12.25 4.86 -5.20
N GLU A 384 13.46 4.39 -5.46
CA GLU A 384 14.62 4.57 -4.58
C GLU A 384 15.58 5.59 -5.19
N PHE A 385 15.97 6.57 -4.40
CA PHE A 385 16.86 7.66 -4.77
C PHE A 385 18.17 7.57 -3.99
N ALA A 386 19.27 7.99 -4.62
CA ALA A 386 20.49 8.31 -3.93
C ALA A 386 20.26 9.56 -3.04
N PRO A 387 21.13 9.82 -2.04
CA PRO A 387 20.99 10.97 -1.13
C PRO A 387 20.95 12.35 -1.83
N ASP A 388 21.47 12.45 -3.05
CA ASP A 388 21.50 13.68 -3.85
C ASP A 388 20.29 13.84 -4.79
N GLY A 389 19.36 12.88 -4.80
CA GLY A 389 18.16 12.88 -5.62
C GLY A 389 18.28 12.14 -6.95
N GLU A 390 19.40 11.47 -7.26
CA GLU A 390 19.50 10.58 -8.43
C GLU A 390 18.53 9.39 -8.28
N VAL A 391 17.72 9.11 -9.31
CA VAL A 391 16.88 7.90 -9.35
C VAL A 391 17.77 6.66 -9.53
N LEU A 392 17.74 5.75 -8.55
CA LEU A 392 18.49 4.49 -8.58
C LEU A 392 17.62 3.32 -9.06
N CYS A 393 16.43 3.20 -8.49
CA CYS A 393 15.45 2.18 -8.86
C CYS A 393 14.08 2.80 -9.00
N ASP A 394 13.38 2.44 -10.06
CA ASP A 394 12.03 2.93 -10.32
C ASP A 394 11.15 1.76 -10.75
N THR A 395 10.07 1.52 -10.02
CA THR A 395 9.24 0.32 -10.18
C THR A 395 7.78 0.66 -10.03
N HIS A 396 6.94 0.01 -10.82
CA HIS A 396 5.50 0.14 -10.70
C HIS A 396 4.75 -1.18 -10.91
N PHE A 397 3.55 -1.24 -10.36
CA PHE A 397 2.67 -2.42 -10.31
C PHE A 397 1.30 -2.17 -10.93
N GLY A 398 1.16 -1.08 -11.68
CA GLY A 398 0.01 -0.78 -12.51
C GLY A 398 0.42 -0.01 -13.77
N ALA A 399 -0.47 0.06 -14.76
CA ALA A 399 -0.18 0.72 -16.03
C ALA A 399 0.05 2.24 -15.85
N GLY A 400 1.27 2.71 -16.14
CA GLY A 400 1.70 4.07 -15.77
C GLY A 400 0.94 5.21 -16.44
N ASN A 401 0.34 5.01 -17.62
CA ASN A 401 -0.51 6.03 -18.25
C ASN A 401 -1.86 6.25 -17.54
N TRP A 402 -2.19 5.41 -16.55
CA TRP A 402 -3.50 5.36 -15.91
C TRP A 402 -3.44 5.58 -14.40
N PHE A 403 -2.27 5.92 -13.85
CA PHE A 403 -2.12 6.18 -12.42
C PHE A 403 -3.07 7.24 -11.88
N GLN A 404 -3.45 8.22 -12.71
CA GLN A 404 -4.34 9.30 -12.28
C GLN A 404 -5.77 8.84 -12.02
N LEU A 405 -6.15 7.63 -12.46
CA LEU A 405 -7.48 7.08 -12.21
C LEU A 405 -7.60 6.32 -10.88
N GLY A 406 -6.50 6.09 -10.15
CA GLY A 406 -6.54 5.38 -8.87
C GLY A 406 -7.07 3.94 -8.97
N GLN A 407 -7.04 3.32 -10.14
CA GLN A 407 -7.58 1.97 -10.34
C GLN A 407 -6.73 0.88 -9.69
N VAL A 408 -5.46 1.20 -9.43
CA VAL A 408 -4.48 0.38 -8.73
C VAL A 408 -3.70 1.31 -7.83
N MET A 409 -3.58 0.98 -6.54
CA MET A 409 -2.83 1.77 -5.59
C MET A 409 -2.32 0.92 -4.42
N SER A 410 -1.44 1.51 -3.63
CA SER A 410 -1.10 1.01 -2.30
C SER A 410 -0.94 2.20 -1.36
N TYR A 411 -1.58 2.14 -0.19
CA TYR A 411 -1.63 3.30 0.71
C TYR A 411 -0.23 3.78 1.13
N ARG A 412 0.63 2.85 1.54
CA ARG A 412 2.05 3.10 1.83
C ARG A 412 2.86 1.94 1.30
N ILE A 413 4.10 2.24 0.94
CA ILE A 413 5.10 1.24 0.53
C ILE A 413 6.36 1.52 1.33
N THR A 414 6.91 0.48 1.95
CA THR A 414 8.10 0.59 2.79
C THR A 414 9.12 -0.47 2.43
N ARG A 415 10.39 -0.22 2.81
CA ARG A 415 11.44 -1.24 2.79
C ARG A 415 11.80 -1.68 4.19
N GLY A 416 12.22 -2.93 4.29
CA GLY A 416 12.73 -3.49 5.54
C GLY A 416 13.19 -4.93 5.45
N ARG A 417 13.66 -5.45 6.57
CA ARG A 417 14.15 -6.82 6.69
C ARG A 417 13.11 -7.70 7.34
N TRP A 418 12.92 -8.89 6.78
CA TRP A 418 12.02 -9.90 7.33
C TRP A 418 12.60 -11.29 7.10
N VAL A 419 12.46 -12.15 8.10
CA VAL A 419 12.79 -13.57 7.99
C VAL A 419 11.51 -14.36 8.24
N GLY A 420 10.98 -14.96 7.19
CA GLY A 420 9.76 -15.73 7.20
C GLY A 420 10.03 -17.23 7.34
N ARG A 421 9.35 -17.85 8.31
CA ARG A 421 9.40 -19.28 8.66
C ARG A 421 7.98 -19.85 8.74
N PRO A 422 7.25 -19.89 7.60
CA PRO A 422 5.85 -20.28 7.58
C PRO A 422 5.64 -21.69 8.13
N ARG A 423 4.51 -21.91 8.82
CA ARG A 423 4.08 -23.24 9.32
C ARG A 423 3.46 -24.12 8.24
N THR A 424 3.15 -23.55 7.08
CA THR A 424 2.64 -24.27 5.92
C THR A 424 3.74 -25.16 5.34
N ARG A 425 3.38 -26.01 4.37
CA ARG A 425 4.35 -26.78 3.58
C ARG A 425 4.61 -26.06 2.25
N PRO A 426 5.72 -26.36 1.56
CA PRO A 426 5.87 -26.00 0.16
C PRO A 426 4.70 -26.56 -0.66
N ASP A 427 4.13 -25.71 -1.51
CA ASP A 427 3.18 -26.12 -2.52
C ASP A 427 3.95 -26.64 -3.72
N ALA A 428 3.54 -27.80 -4.25
CA ALA A 428 4.20 -28.41 -5.39
C ALA A 428 3.19 -29.11 -6.30
N VAL A 429 3.37 -28.95 -7.61
CA VAL A 429 2.50 -29.54 -8.65
C VAL A 429 3.36 -30.09 -9.78
N VAL A 430 3.06 -31.32 -10.22
CA VAL A 430 3.65 -31.89 -11.45
C VAL A 430 2.80 -31.48 -12.64
N ARG A 431 3.41 -30.82 -13.63
CA ARG A 431 2.76 -30.43 -14.88
C ARG A 431 3.69 -30.73 -16.06
N GLY A 432 3.23 -31.58 -16.98
CA GLY A 432 4.08 -32.07 -18.06
C GLY A 432 5.24 -32.90 -17.52
N SER A 433 6.47 -32.54 -17.92
CA SER A 433 7.72 -33.17 -17.48
C SER A 433 8.42 -32.42 -16.34
N SER A 434 7.75 -31.47 -15.68
CA SER A 434 8.35 -30.64 -14.64
C SER A 434 7.53 -30.69 -13.34
N VAL A 435 8.21 -30.46 -12.21
CA VAL A 435 7.57 -30.09 -10.95
C VAL A 435 7.77 -28.59 -10.71
N TYR A 436 6.69 -27.90 -10.42
CA TYR A 436 6.68 -26.50 -10.01
C TYR A 436 6.56 -26.47 -8.49
N VAL A 437 7.38 -25.68 -7.82
CA VAL A 437 7.39 -25.58 -6.35
C VAL A 437 7.53 -24.15 -5.88
N SER A 438 6.76 -23.77 -4.87
CA SER A 438 6.85 -22.48 -4.17
C SER A 438 6.58 -22.67 -2.67
N TRP A 439 6.98 -21.70 -1.85
CA TRP A 439 6.62 -21.71 -0.43
C TRP A 439 6.38 -20.30 0.08
N ASN A 440 5.09 -19.93 0.15
CA ASN A 440 4.63 -18.60 0.50
C ASN A 440 5.21 -18.10 1.83
N GLY A 441 6.14 -17.15 1.77
CA GLY A 441 6.81 -16.53 2.91
C GLY A 441 8.06 -17.24 3.44
N ALA A 442 8.51 -18.35 2.87
CA ALA A 442 9.74 -19.00 3.33
C ALA A 442 10.98 -18.27 2.77
N THR A 443 11.56 -17.37 3.56
CA THR A 443 12.69 -16.53 3.11
C THR A 443 14.03 -17.27 3.12
N GLU A 444 14.15 -18.32 3.95
CA GLU A 444 15.41 -19.04 4.16
C GLU A 444 15.66 -20.17 3.13
N VAL A 445 14.72 -20.41 2.20
CA VAL A 445 14.90 -21.44 1.16
C VAL A 445 15.94 -20.98 0.15
N ALA A 446 17.07 -21.69 0.09
CA ALA A 446 18.13 -21.45 -0.88
C ALA A 446 18.09 -22.45 -2.04
N ARG A 447 17.63 -23.69 -1.80
CA ARG A 447 17.64 -24.77 -2.80
C ARG A 447 16.43 -25.68 -2.64
N TRP A 448 16.02 -26.31 -3.73
CA TRP A 448 15.00 -27.34 -3.77
C TRP A 448 15.63 -28.70 -4.08
N ARG A 449 15.24 -29.74 -3.36
CA ARG A 449 15.66 -31.11 -3.62
C ARG A 449 14.47 -31.99 -3.95
N VAL A 450 14.43 -32.50 -5.18
CA VAL A 450 13.44 -33.51 -5.58
C VAL A 450 13.82 -34.84 -4.96
N GLN A 451 12.84 -35.48 -4.33
CA GLN A 451 12.99 -36.79 -3.73
C GLN A 451 11.96 -37.76 -4.30
N ARG A 452 12.41 -38.97 -4.65
CA ARG A 452 11.62 -40.02 -5.29
C ARG A 452 11.35 -41.18 -4.35
N TRP A 453 10.20 -41.82 -4.51
CA TRP A 453 9.86 -43.10 -3.92
C TRP A 453 9.19 -43.99 -4.96
N ASP A 454 9.67 -45.22 -5.09
CA ASP A 454 9.24 -46.22 -6.08
C ASP A 454 7.89 -46.89 -5.76
N GLY A 455 7.21 -46.45 -4.68
CA GLY A 455 5.95 -47.03 -4.23
C GLY A 455 6.08 -48.43 -3.61
N GLN A 456 7.29 -49.01 -3.53
CA GLN A 456 7.51 -50.29 -2.90
C GLN A 456 7.22 -50.18 -1.39
N LYS A 457 6.65 -51.24 -0.80
CA LYS A 457 6.31 -51.35 0.64
C LYS A 457 5.25 -50.34 1.12
N MET A 458 4.20 -50.11 0.32
CA MET A 458 2.99 -49.41 0.79
C MET A 458 2.50 -49.98 2.13
N GLY A 459 2.42 -49.13 3.17
CA GLY A 459 2.10 -49.53 4.55
C GLY A 459 3.28 -49.54 5.52
N GLN A 460 4.51 -49.32 5.05
CA GLN A 460 5.71 -49.07 5.87
C GLN A 460 6.20 -47.62 5.70
N GLN A 461 7.28 -47.25 6.39
CA GLN A 461 7.89 -45.91 6.26
C GLN A 461 8.38 -45.68 4.83
N MET A 462 7.86 -44.63 4.17
CA MET A 462 8.24 -44.26 2.80
C MET A 462 9.74 -43.93 2.73
N ALA A 463 10.46 -44.63 1.86
CA ALA A 463 11.90 -44.48 1.68
C ALA A 463 12.18 -43.58 0.47
N PHE A 464 12.26 -42.26 0.72
CA PHE A 464 12.55 -41.28 -0.33
C PHE A 464 14.06 -41.17 -0.59
N THR A 465 14.47 -41.28 -1.85
CA THR A 465 15.85 -41.04 -2.31
C THR A 465 15.97 -39.68 -2.99
N ALA A 466 17.12 -39.01 -2.85
CA ALA A 466 17.36 -37.74 -3.53
C ALA A 466 17.64 -37.99 -5.02
N GLU A 467 16.94 -37.27 -5.89
CA GLU A 467 17.15 -37.33 -7.34
C GLU A 467 18.05 -36.18 -7.81
N GLN A 468 17.64 -34.95 -7.50
CA GLN A 468 18.33 -33.74 -7.94
C GLN A 468 18.14 -32.60 -6.92
N THR A 469 19.08 -31.66 -6.89
CA THR A 469 18.99 -30.44 -6.10
C THR A 469 19.30 -29.24 -6.99
N VAL A 470 18.41 -28.25 -7.02
CA VAL A 470 18.54 -27.03 -7.83
C VAL A 470 18.47 -25.79 -6.94
N PRO A 471 19.13 -24.67 -7.30
CA PRO A 471 18.92 -23.40 -6.60
C PRO A 471 17.45 -22.97 -6.69
N ARG A 472 16.99 -22.23 -5.68
CA ARG A 472 15.71 -21.52 -5.77
C ARG A 472 15.83 -20.44 -6.85
N ASP A 473 14.82 -20.37 -7.70
CA ASP A 473 14.64 -19.31 -8.70
C ASP A 473 13.31 -18.60 -8.43
N GLY A 474 13.37 -17.30 -8.16
CA GLY A 474 12.21 -16.45 -7.79
C GLY A 474 11.29 -17.00 -6.69
N PHE A 475 9.99 -16.69 -6.82
CA PHE A 475 8.95 -17.26 -5.95
C PHE A 475 8.66 -18.74 -6.24
N GLU A 476 8.53 -19.06 -7.53
CA GLU A 476 8.21 -20.40 -8.03
C GLU A 476 9.37 -20.91 -8.88
N THR A 477 9.86 -22.10 -8.54
CA THR A 477 10.93 -22.76 -9.27
C THR A 477 10.35 -23.92 -10.09
N GLU A 478 10.63 -23.93 -11.39
CA GLU A 478 10.39 -25.08 -12.27
C GLU A 478 11.58 -26.04 -12.21
N ILE A 479 11.31 -27.32 -11.97
CA ILE A 479 12.34 -28.37 -11.91
C ILE A 479 11.99 -29.47 -12.90
N PRO A 480 12.76 -29.65 -13.99
CA PRO A 480 12.54 -30.74 -14.94
C PRO A 480 12.74 -32.10 -14.27
N LEU A 481 11.80 -33.02 -14.41
CA LEU A 481 11.89 -34.38 -13.91
C LEU A 481 12.58 -35.27 -14.96
N SER A 482 13.39 -36.24 -14.50
CA SER A 482 13.97 -37.22 -15.42
C SER A 482 12.93 -38.26 -15.86
N ASP A 483 12.77 -38.47 -17.16
CA ASP A 483 11.87 -39.50 -17.70
C ASP A 483 12.46 -40.89 -17.46
N GLU A 484 11.84 -41.68 -16.58
CA GLU A 484 12.09 -43.12 -16.49
C GLU A 484 10.78 -43.86 -16.78
N GLY A 485 10.68 -44.39 -18.01
CA GLY A 485 9.49 -45.04 -18.51
C GLY A 485 8.98 -46.17 -17.61
N GLY A 486 7.66 -46.17 -17.37
CA GLY A 486 6.89 -47.37 -17.05
C GLY A 486 6.60 -47.68 -15.57
N THR A 487 7.11 -46.92 -14.60
CA THR A 487 6.86 -47.19 -13.17
C THR A 487 6.09 -46.04 -12.51
N THR A 488 5.13 -46.33 -11.64
CA THR A 488 4.48 -45.30 -10.81
C THR A 488 5.49 -44.75 -9.82
N VAL A 489 6.00 -43.54 -10.06
CA VAL A 489 6.94 -42.86 -9.16
C VAL A 489 6.20 -41.81 -8.34
N TYR A 490 6.43 -41.84 -7.04
CA TYR A 490 5.98 -40.81 -6.11
C TYR A 490 7.11 -39.81 -5.85
N PHE A 491 6.76 -38.54 -5.76
CA PHE A 491 7.70 -37.43 -5.60
C PHE A 491 7.31 -36.57 -4.42
N ARG A 492 8.31 -35.96 -3.78
CA ARG A 492 8.13 -34.77 -2.95
C ARG A 492 9.32 -33.85 -3.15
N VAL A 493 9.13 -32.57 -2.87
CA VAL A 493 10.21 -31.58 -2.93
C VAL A 493 10.55 -31.15 -1.50
N ALA A 494 11.83 -31.24 -1.15
CA ALA A 494 12.37 -30.76 0.11
C ALA A 494 12.97 -29.36 -0.09
N ALA A 495 12.59 -28.42 0.77
CA ALA A 495 13.19 -27.09 0.83
C ALA A 495 14.45 -27.14 1.70
N LEU A 496 15.55 -26.58 1.20
CA LEU A 496 16.84 -26.56 1.88
C LEU A 496 17.29 -25.13 2.15
N ASP A 497 17.90 -24.91 3.31
CA ASP A 497 18.62 -23.67 3.61
C ASP A 497 19.98 -23.60 2.89
N ALA A 498 20.70 -22.50 3.10
CA ALA A 498 22.03 -22.28 2.51
C ALA A 498 23.07 -23.34 2.95
N GLN A 499 22.89 -23.94 4.13
CA GLN A 499 23.75 -24.97 4.71
C GLN A 499 23.32 -26.39 4.31
N GLY A 500 22.19 -26.54 3.60
CA GLY A 500 21.66 -27.82 3.14
C GLY A 500 20.78 -28.55 4.16
N GLN A 501 20.37 -27.90 5.25
CA GLN A 501 19.39 -28.46 6.19
C GLN A 501 17.99 -28.42 5.59
N VAL A 502 17.19 -29.44 5.87
CA VAL A 502 15.80 -29.52 5.40
C VAL A 502 14.92 -28.64 6.29
N LEU A 503 14.31 -27.63 5.67
CA LEU A 503 13.36 -26.72 6.33
C LEU A 503 11.94 -27.27 6.32
N GLY A 504 11.55 -27.96 5.25
CA GLY A 504 10.21 -28.50 5.06
C GLY A 504 10.13 -29.37 3.81
N VAL A 505 9.03 -30.11 3.67
CA VAL A 505 8.76 -30.97 2.51
C VAL A 505 7.34 -30.77 2.02
N SER A 506 7.17 -30.79 0.70
CA SER A 506 5.86 -30.73 0.04
C SER A 506 4.99 -31.95 0.38
N GLN A 507 3.74 -31.93 -0.09
CA GLN A 507 2.94 -33.14 -0.20
C GLN A 507 3.61 -34.15 -1.14
N VAL A 508 3.26 -35.44 -0.97
CA VAL A 508 3.66 -36.50 -1.89
C VAL A 508 2.75 -36.45 -3.12
N MET A 509 3.37 -36.39 -4.30
CA MET A 509 2.71 -36.34 -5.61
C MET A 509 2.98 -37.65 -6.35
N GLY A 510 2.06 -38.10 -7.20
CA GLY A 510 2.29 -39.23 -8.11
C GLY A 510 2.39 -38.74 -9.55
N GLN A 511 3.29 -39.31 -10.34
CA GLN A 511 3.26 -39.13 -11.80
C GLN A 511 2.22 -40.10 -12.37
N GLN A 512 1.05 -39.60 -12.79
CA GLN A 512 0.11 -40.43 -13.55
C GLN A 512 0.71 -40.68 -14.93
N SER A 513 0.91 -41.96 -15.29
CA SER A 513 1.21 -42.34 -16.68
C SER A 513 0.12 -41.79 -17.59
N GLN A 514 0.48 -40.99 -18.59
CA GLN A 514 -0.47 -40.43 -19.56
C GLN A 514 -1.26 -41.54 -20.26
N GLY A 515 -2.46 -41.83 -19.75
CA GLY A 515 -3.53 -42.50 -20.48
C GLY A 515 -4.40 -41.41 -21.09
N TRP A 516 -4.49 -41.38 -22.42
CA TRP A 516 -5.32 -40.47 -23.19
C TRP A 516 -6.73 -40.32 -22.60
N GLY A 517 -7.08 -39.09 -22.21
CA GLY A 517 -8.39 -38.75 -21.66
C GLY A 517 -8.38 -37.41 -20.96
N GLU A 518 -8.29 -36.31 -21.71
CA GLU A 518 -8.64 -34.99 -21.20
C GLU A 518 -10.07 -35.00 -20.65
N ARG A 519 -10.21 -34.92 -19.32
CA ARG A 519 -11.36 -34.25 -18.71
C ARG A 519 -10.85 -33.05 -17.96
N SER A 520 -11.11 -31.90 -18.55
CA SER A 520 -11.06 -30.59 -17.91
C SER A 520 -11.87 -30.62 -16.61
N GLN A 521 -11.21 -30.79 -15.47
CA GLN A 521 -11.73 -30.21 -14.23
C GLN A 521 -11.31 -28.75 -14.19
N ARG A 522 -11.98 -27.94 -15.02
CA ARG A 522 -12.24 -26.56 -14.62
C ARG A 522 -13.10 -26.68 -13.36
N ARG A 523 -12.55 -26.38 -12.19
CA ARG A 523 -13.39 -25.94 -11.06
C ARG A 523 -14.04 -24.65 -11.54
N GLY A 524 -15.24 -24.82 -12.10
CA GLY A 524 -16.06 -23.71 -12.54
C GLY A 524 -16.35 -22.83 -11.34
N TYR A 525 -15.98 -21.55 -11.47
CA TYR A 525 -16.75 -20.49 -10.85
C TYR A 525 -18.22 -20.73 -11.17
N LYS A 526 -19.02 -21.03 -10.15
CA LYS A 526 -20.45 -20.74 -10.21
C LYS A 526 -20.57 -19.23 -10.01
N PRO A 527 -21.07 -18.44 -10.97
CA PRO A 527 -21.54 -17.12 -10.64
C PRO A 527 -22.74 -17.31 -9.71
N LEU A 528 -22.60 -16.89 -8.44
CA LEU A 528 -23.76 -16.56 -7.64
C LEU A 528 -24.43 -15.39 -8.35
N SER A 529 -25.68 -15.59 -8.74
CA SER A 529 -26.60 -14.54 -9.11
C SER A 529 -26.77 -13.62 -7.90
N LEU A 530 -25.96 -12.58 -7.82
CA LEU A 530 -26.18 -11.46 -6.92
C LEU A 530 -27.24 -10.58 -7.57
N GLU A 531 -28.42 -10.59 -6.98
CA GLU A 531 -29.38 -9.51 -7.14
C GLU A 531 -28.65 -8.19 -6.86
N MET A 532 -28.69 -7.31 -7.87
CA MET A 532 -28.24 -5.93 -7.76
C MET A 532 -28.94 -5.28 -6.57
N SER A 533 -28.17 -5.02 -5.53
CA SER A 533 -28.47 -4.09 -4.44
C SER A 533 -27.32 -3.06 -4.37
N PRO A 534 -27.60 -1.82 -3.96
CA PRO A 534 -27.11 -0.65 -4.67
C PRO A 534 -25.70 -0.21 -4.27
N ARG A 535 -24.94 0.18 -5.30
CA ARG A 535 -23.91 1.24 -5.36
C ARG A 535 -22.92 1.31 -4.18
N TYR A 536 -21.71 0.80 -4.41
CA TYR A 536 -20.52 1.46 -3.89
C TYR A 536 -20.42 2.81 -4.62
N SER A 537 -20.68 3.87 -3.87
CA SER A 537 -20.69 5.27 -4.28
C SER A 537 -19.53 5.95 -3.58
N THR A 538 -18.71 6.65 -4.36
CA THR A 538 -17.75 7.71 -3.97
C THR A 538 -16.67 7.39 -2.91
N ASP A 539 -15.64 6.61 -3.24
CA ASP A 539 -14.38 6.52 -2.47
C ASP A 539 -13.30 7.35 -3.22
N GLU A 540 -12.95 8.55 -2.71
CA GLU A 540 -11.97 9.58 -3.17
C GLU A 540 -11.86 9.92 -4.68
N SER A 541 -12.55 9.22 -5.57
CA SER A 541 -12.40 9.28 -7.04
C SER A 541 -13.64 9.81 -7.77
N GLU A 542 -14.83 9.82 -7.15
CA GLU A 542 -16.03 10.38 -7.81
C GLU A 542 -16.17 11.90 -7.68
N ALA A 543 -15.28 12.58 -6.97
CA ALA A 543 -15.10 14.02 -7.18
C ALA A 543 -14.05 14.34 -8.28
N ALA A 544 -13.50 13.32 -8.95
CA ALA A 544 -12.62 13.49 -10.10
C ALA A 544 -13.34 13.52 -11.47
N LEU A 545 -14.67 13.40 -11.52
CA LEU A 545 -15.44 13.46 -12.79
C LEU A 545 -16.82 14.15 -12.69
N GLY A 546 -17.08 14.93 -11.62
CA GLY A 546 -18.29 15.76 -11.49
C GLY A 546 -18.18 17.11 -12.16
#